data_AF-A0A8J5NIN1-F1
#
_entry.id   AF-A0A8J5NIN1-F1
#
_cell.length_a   1.000
_cell.length_b   1.000
_cell.length_c   1.000
_cell.angle_alpha   90.00
_cell.angle_beta   90.00
_cell.angle_gamma   90.00
#
_symmetry.space_group_name_H-M   'P 1'
#
loop_
_entity.id
_entity.type
_entity.pdbx_description
1 polymer ?
#
loop_
_entity_poly.entity_id
_entity_poly.type
_entity_poly.pdbx_seq_one_letter_code
_entity_poly.pdbx_strand_id
1 'polypeptide(L)'
;MQLCFVFFLDVYPRWLAYKDGGDEAYKVFVKSHGGGGWDSPLVKAEFWEMNETLKAEREIEGKGLGLFLATPANRKRLAILITLAVFGQWSGNGLVSYHLTKILSSIGITTQRDRLC
;
A
#
# COMPACT_ATOMS: atom_id res chain seq x y z
N MET A 1 -15.35 6.46 10.54
CA MET A 1 -16.16 6.28 9.31
C MET A 1 -15.41 5.58 8.18
N GLN A 2 -14.15 5.92 7.84
CA GLN A 2 -13.41 5.21 6.77
C GLN A 2 -13.08 3.73 7.07
N LEU A 3 -12.80 3.37 8.33
CA LEU A 3 -12.45 1.98 8.70
C LEU A 3 -13.61 0.97 8.54
N CYS A 4 -14.86 1.44 8.48
CA CYS A 4 -16.02 0.57 8.32
C CYS A 4 -16.09 -0.06 6.92
N PHE A 5 -15.54 0.60 5.89
CA PHE A 5 -15.52 0.11 4.51
C PHE A 5 -14.54 -1.05 4.30
N VAL A 6 -13.65 -1.32 5.25
CA VAL A 6 -12.73 -2.47 5.19
C VAL A 6 -13.49 -3.80 5.21
N PHE A 7 -14.65 -3.85 5.87
CA PHE A 7 -15.49 -5.07 5.94
C PHE A 7 -16.35 -5.30 4.70
N PHE A 8 -16.52 -4.28 3.85
CA PHE A 8 -17.28 -4.39 2.59
C PHE A 8 -16.39 -4.71 1.39
N LEU A 9 -15.08 -4.67 1.56
CA LEU A 9 -14.16 -5.18 0.55
C LEU A 9 -14.30 -6.70 0.56
N ASP A 10 -14.86 -7.28 -0.51
CA ASP A 10 -14.80 -8.72 -0.72
C ASP A 10 -13.36 -9.17 -0.42
N VAL A 11 -13.24 -10.09 0.52
CA VAL A 11 -11.96 -10.57 1.05
C VAL A 11 -11.00 -10.79 -0.12
N TYR A 12 -9.94 -9.99 -0.16
CA TYR A 12 -9.05 -9.87 -1.31
C TYR A 12 -8.68 -11.27 -1.83
N PRO A 13 -8.95 -11.61 -3.10
CA PRO A 13 -8.83 -12.98 -3.62
C PRO A 13 -7.41 -13.56 -3.42
N ARG A 14 -6.37 -12.71 -3.46
CA ARG A 14 -5.00 -13.12 -3.15
C ARG A 14 -4.76 -13.38 -1.66
N TRP A 15 -5.46 -12.72 -0.73
CA TRP A 15 -5.41 -13.07 0.70
C TRP A 15 -6.08 -14.43 0.96
N LEU A 16 -7.21 -14.69 0.29
CA LEU A 16 -7.89 -15.98 0.40
C LEU A 16 -7.04 -17.12 -0.19
N ALA A 17 -6.39 -16.87 -1.34
CA ALA A 17 -5.44 -17.82 -1.94
C ALA A 17 -4.23 -18.08 -1.03
N TYR A 18 -3.79 -17.07 -0.29
CA TYR A 18 -2.72 -17.19 0.69
C TYR A 18 -3.14 -17.96 1.95
N LYS A 19 -4.41 -17.89 2.39
CA LYS A 19 -4.86 -18.44 3.68
C LYS A 19 -5.48 -19.84 3.62
N ASP A 20 -6.44 -20.09 2.72
CA ASP A 20 -7.35 -21.23 2.82
C ASP A 20 -7.34 -22.17 1.59
N GLY A 21 -6.38 -22.00 0.68
CA GLY A 21 -6.21 -22.87 -0.50
C GLY A 21 -6.94 -22.35 -1.73
N GLY A 22 -6.34 -22.57 -2.90
CA GLY A 22 -6.68 -21.88 -4.16
C GLY A 22 -8.11 -22.05 -4.66
N ASP A 23 -8.86 -23.05 -4.20
CA ASP A 23 -10.19 -23.34 -4.73
C ASP A 23 -11.23 -22.29 -4.31
N GLU A 24 -11.32 -21.91 -3.03
CA GLU A 24 -12.24 -20.84 -2.58
C GLU A 24 -11.83 -19.47 -3.12
N ALA A 25 -10.53 -19.23 -3.19
CA ALA A 25 -9.96 -18.03 -3.79
C ALA A 25 -10.34 -17.90 -5.27
N TYR A 26 -10.34 -19.01 -6.02
CA TYR A 26 -10.78 -19.03 -7.40
C TYR A 26 -12.26 -18.68 -7.54
N LYS A 27 -13.14 -19.18 -6.64
CA LYS A 27 -14.58 -18.86 -6.67
C LYS A 27 -14.83 -17.36 -6.51
N VAL A 28 -14.14 -16.74 -5.55
CA VAL A 28 -14.25 -15.29 -5.28
C VAL A 28 -13.63 -14.49 -6.42
N PHE A 29 -12.49 -14.95 -6.97
CA PHE A 29 -11.83 -14.32 -8.11
C PHE A 29 -12.70 -14.32 -9.36
N VAL A 30 -13.31 -15.45 -9.73
CA VAL A 30 -14.26 -15.56 -10.85
C VAL A 30 -15.49 -14.67 -10.65
N LYS A 31 -16.03 -14.59 -9.43
CA LYS A 31 -17.17 -13.73 -9.12
C LYS A 31 -16.85 -12.25 -9.29
N SER A 32 -15.63 -11.83 -8.95
CA SER A 32 -15.20 -10.42 -9.02
C SER A 32 -14.66 -10.01 -10.41
N HIS A 33 -13.91 -10.88 -11.08
CA HIS A 33 -13.22 -10.58 -12.36
C HIS A 33 -13.84 -11.26 -13.58
N GLY A 34 -14.45 -12.44 -13.41
CA GLY A 34 -14.90 -13.28 -14.52
C GLY A 34 -16.33 -13.02 -15.01
N GLY A 35 -17.07 -12.09 -14.41
CA GLY A 35 -18.45 -11.78 -14.81
C GLY A 35 -19.42 -12.98 -14.79
N GLY A 36 -19.08 -14.04 -14.06
CA GLY A 36 -19.83 -15.31 -14.02
C GLY A 36 -19.30 -16.44 -14.92
N GLY A 37 -18.28 -16.19 -15.74
CA GLY A 37 -17.64 -17.20 -16.59
C GLY A 37 -16.54 -17.99 -15.87
N TRP A 38 -16.89 -19.10 -15.22
CA TRP A 38 -15.97 -19.97 -14.48
C TRP A 38 -14.87 -20.62 -15.30
N ASP A 39 -15.06 -20.71 -16.62
CA ASP A 39 -14.16 -21.43 -17.53
C ASP A 39 -13.47 -20.51 -18.54
N SER A 40 -13.47 -19.20 -18.29
CA SER A 40 -12.74 -18.26 -19.14
C SER A 40 -11.23 -18.56 -19.07
N PRO A 41 -10.56 -18.82 -20.21
CA PRO A 41 -9.12 -19.08 -20.24
C PRO A 41 -8.29 -17.94 -19.64
N LEU A 42 -8.77 -16.70 -19.77
CA LEU A 42 -8.13 -15.50 -19.24
C LEU A 42 -8.11 -15.50 -17.70
N VAL A 43 -9.26 -15.80 -17.08
CA VAL A 43 -9.40 -15.82 -15.62
C VAL A 43 -8.53 -16.92 -14.99
N LYS A 44 -8.41 -18.07 -15.66
CA LYS A 44 -7.51 -19.15 -15.24
C LYS A 44 -6.04 -18.75 -15.34
N ALA A 45 -5.66 -18.09 -16.43
CA ALA A 45 -4.27 -17.64 -16.63
C ALA A 45 -3.87 -16.60 -15.58
N GLU A 46 -4.71 -15.61 -15.33
CA GLU A 46 -4.47 -14.58 -14.31
C GLU A 46 -4.40 -15.18 -12.89
N PHE A 47 -5.31 -16.10 -12.57
CA PHE A 47 -5.28 -16.79 -11.27
C PHE A 47 -4.04 -17.67 -11.10
N TRP A 48 -3.57 -18.29 -12.18
CA TRP A 48 -2.33 -19.06 -12.17
C TRP A 48 -1.10 -18.18 -11.93
N GLU A 49 -0.99 -17.05 -12.64
CA GLU A 49 0.09 -16.08 -12.44
C GLU A 49 0.09 -15.51 -11.01
N MET A 50 -1.11 -15.21 -10.48
CA MET A 50 -1.28 -14.79 -9.09
C MET A 50 -0.77 -15.85 -8.09
N ASN A 51 -1.09 -17.12 -8.31
CA ASN A 51 -0.59 -18.19 -7.44
C ASN A 51 0.92 -18.38 -7.56
N GLU A 52 1.49 -18.20 -8.75
CA GLU A 52 2.93 -18.34 -8.96
C GLU A 52 3.70 -17.21 -8.28
N THR A 53 3.20 -15.96 -8.38
CA THR A 53 3.75 -14.83 -7.63
C THR A 53 3.64 -15.04 -6.11
N LEU A 54 2.52 -15.58 -5.61
CA LEU A 54 2.36 -15.92 -4.20
C LEU A 54 3.35 -17.00 -3.71
N LYS A 55 3.63 -18.03 -4.53
CA LYS A 55 4.65 -19.03 -4.19
C LYS A 55 6.04 -18.40 -4.10
N ALA A 56 6.41 -17.58 -5.08
CA ALA A 56 7.68 -16.86 -5.07
C ALA A 56 7.80 -15.93 -3.84
N GLU A 57 6.70 -15.27 -3.45
CA GLU A 57 6.63 -14.47 -2.22
C GLU A 57 6.84 -15.33 -0.97
N ARG A 58 6.20 -16.51 -0.88
CA ARG A 58 6.39 -17.45 0.26
C ARG A 58 7.82 -17.98 0.38
N GLU A 59 8.53 -18.18 -0.73
CA GLU A 59 9.95 -18.56 -0.71
C GLU A 59 10.89 -17.44 -0.21
N ILE A 60 10.40 -16.20 -0.29
CA ILE A 60 11.07 -15.01 0.22
C ILE A 60 10.63 -14.70 1.65
N GLU A 61 9.41 -15.10 2.02
CA GLU A 61 8.82 -14.92 3.33
C GLU A 61 9.68 -15.56 4.43
N GLY A 62 10.06 -14.76 5.43
CA GLY A 62 11.00 -15.17 6.49
C GLY A 62 12.47 -14.80 6.24
N LYS A 63 12.85 -14.42 5.01
CA LYS A 63 14.14 -13.77 4.76
C LYS A 63 14.00 -12.31 5.21
N GLY A 64 14.44 -12.02 6.44
CA GLY A 64 14.32 -10.70 7.06
C GLY A 64 15.05 -9.57 6.32
N LEU A 65 15.25 -8.43 6.98
CA LEU A 65 15.86 -7.22 6.40
C LEU A 65 17.20 -7.44 5.69
N GLY A 66 17.91 -8.54 6.00
CA GLY A 66 19.14 -8.95 5.32
C GLY A 66 18.99 -9.21 3.82
N LEU A 67 17.80 -9.54 3.30
CA LEU A 67 17.57 -9.73 1.86
C LEU A 67 17.78 -8.45 1.05
N PHE A 68 17.52 -7.29 1.64
CA PHE A 68 17.73 -6.00 1.00
C PHE A 68 19.23 -5.68 0.85
N LEU A 69 20.07 -6.24 1.72
CA LEU A 69 21.52 -6.06 1.70
C LEU A 69 22.25 -7.20 0.97
N ALA A 70 21.58 -8.34 0.78
CA ALA A 70 22.17 -9.57 0.24
C ALA A 70 22.70 -9.44 -1.20
N THR A 71 22.01 -8.70 -2.07
CA THR A 71 22.42 -8.55 -3.48
C THR A 71 22.84 -7.12 -3.81
N PRO A 72 23.84 -6.92 -4.70
CA PRO A 72 24.23 -5.59 -5.16
C PRO A 72 23.08 -4.83 -5.84
N ALA A 73 22.16 -5.54 -6.50
CA ALA A 73 20.97 -4.96 -7.10
C ALA A 73 19.98 -4.44 -6.04
N ASN A 74 19.72 -5.22 -4.98
CA ASN A 74 18.81 -4.81 -3.91
C ASN A 74 19.35 -3.61 -3.13
N ARG A 75 20.67 -3.52 -2.92
CA ARG A 75 21.31 -2.37 -2.27
C ARG A 75 21.10 -1.05 -3.03
N LYS A 76 21.22 -1.08 -4.37
CA LYS A 76 20.95 0.10 -5.21
C LYS A 76 19.48 0.53 -5.13
N ARG A 77 18.56 -0.44 -5.18
CA ARG A 77 17.12 -0.18 -5.02
C ARG A 77 16.81 0.43 -3.65
N LEU A 78 17.38 -0.13 -2.59
CA LEU A 78 17.22 0.39 -1.23
C LEU A 78 17.73 1.83 -1.10
N ALA A 79 18.90 2.13 -1.67
CA ALA A 79 19.45 3.49 -1.66
C ALA A 79 18.50 4.49 -2.32
N ILE A 80 17.97 4.17 -3.51
CA ILE A 80 17.00 5.02 -4.21
C ILE A 80 15.74 5.25 -3.36
N LEU A 81 15.20 4.19 -2.74
CA LEU A 81 14.01 4.27 -1.89
C LEU A 81 14.23 5.15 -0.67
N ILE A 82 15.37 5.00 0.01
CA ILE A 82 15.74 5.83 1.17
C ILE A 82 15.85 7.29 0.75
N THR A 83 16.58 7.55 -0.34
CA THR A 83 16.76 8.91 -0.87
C THR A 83 15.42 9.54 -1.24
N LEU A 84 14.52 8.81 -1.91
CA LEU A 84 13.18 9.28 -2.26
C LEU A 84 12.33 9.56 -1.01
N ALA A 85 12.34 8.67 -0.03
CA ALA A 85 11.58 8.84 1.20
C ALA A 85 12.07 10.07 2.00
N VAL A 86 13.38 10.24 2.11
CA VAL A 86 13.99 11.40 2.78
C VAL A 86 13.58 12.68 2.06
N PHE A 87 13.81 12.79 0.75
CA PHE A 87 13.45 14.01 0.01
C PHE A 87 11.93 14.28 0.00
N GLY A 88 11.11 13.23 -0.07
CA GLY A 88 9.65 13.33 0.01
C GLY A 88 9.17 13.91 1.35
N GLN A 89 9.72 13.45 2.47
CA GLN A 89 9.36 13.97 3.80
C GLN A 89 10.01 15.33 4.09
N TRP A 90 11.21 15.57 3.57
CA TRP A 90 11.95 16.82 3.79
C TRP A 90 11.30 18.03 3.09
N SER A 91 10.48 17.79 2.07
CA SER A 91 9.59 18.80 1.47
C SER A 91 8.56 19.38 2.46
N GLY A 92 8.50 18.88 3.70
CA GLY A 92 8.13 19.73 4.83
C GLY A 92 6.65 19.77 5.16
N ASN A 93 5.90 18.68 4.93
CA ASN A 93 4.51 18.58 5.41
C ASN A 93 4.39 18.78 6.93
N GLY A 94 5.42 18.48 7.71
CA GLY A 94 5.46 18.73 9.16
C GLY A 94 5.96 20.13 9.56
N LEU A 95 6.83 20.74 8.77
CA LEU A 95 7.51 21.98 9.15
C LEU A 95 6.68 23.22 8.80
N VAL A 96 5.97 23.21 7.67
CA VAL A 96 5.16 24.34 7.20
C VAL A 96 4.02 24.66 8.19
N SER A 97 3.32 23.64 8.70
CA SER A 97 2.24 23.83 9.69
C SER A 97 2.71 24.42 11.02
N TYR A 98 3.91 24.05 11.49
CA TYR A 98 4.48 24.58 12.74
C TYR A 98 4.98 26.03 12.60
N HIS A 99 5.55 26.39 11.45
CA HIS A 99 6.05 27.74 11.23
C HIS A 99 4.96 28.73 10.82
N LEU A 100 3.89 28.30 10.16
CA LEU A 100 2.75 29.17 9.87
C LEU A 100 2.12 29.72 11.16
N THR A 101 2.00 28.88 12.19
CA THR A 101 1.45 29.27 13.50
C THR A 101 2.35 30.28 14.23
N LYS A 102 3.67 30.09 14.20
CA LYS A 102 4.64 31.00 14.84
C LYS A 102 4.77 32.34 14.10
N ILE A 103 4.72 32.33 12.78
CA ILE A 103 4.71 33.56 11.97
C ILE A 103 3.42 34.35 12.20
N LEU A 104 2.25 33.68 12.26
CA LEU A 104 0.98 34.35 12.62
C LEU A 104 1.02 34.98 14.02
N SER A 105 1.64 34.33 15.01
CA SER A 105 1.80 34.90 16.36
C SER A 105 2.84 36.04 16.41
N SER A 106 3.88 36.01 15.58
CA SER A 106 4.93 37.04 15.56
C SER A 106 4.50 38.33 14.86
N ILE A 107 3.47 38.30 14.01
CA ILE A 107 2.89 39.49 13.35
C ILE A 107 1.83 40.16 14.27
N GLY A 108 1.59 39.61 15.47
CA GLY A 108 0.85 40.31 16.53
C GLY A 108 -0.68 40.21 16.47
N ILE A 109 -1.25 39.29 15.68
CA ILE A 109 -2.70 39.03 15.72
C ILE A 109 -3.01 38.08 16.88
N THR A 110 -3.17 38.65 18.07
CA THR A 110 -3.48 37.94 19.32
C THR A 110 -4.98 37.90 19.64
N THR A 111 -5.88 38.21 18.69
CA THR A 111 -7.32 38.22 18.96
C THR A 111 -8.16 37.64 17.82
N GLN A 112 -9.12 36.77 18.19
CA GLN A 112 -10.10 36.10 17.31
C GLN A 112 -11.09 37.05 16.58
N ARG A 113 -11.01 38.38 16.76
CA ARG A 113 -12.03 39.32 16.28
C ARG A 113 -11.79 39.93 14.89
N ASP A 114 -10.60 39.81 14.29
CA ASP A 114 -10.34 40.34 12.93
C ASP A 114 -10.44 39.27 11.81
N ARG A 115 -10.83 38.03 12.14
CA ARG A 115 -10.92 36.94 11.14
C ARG A 115 -12.24 36.89 10.38
N LEU A 116 -13.16 37.82 10.65
CA LEU A 116 -14.48 37.91 10.01
C LEU A 116 -14.76 39.35 9.59
N CYS A 117 -14.05 39.79 8.55
CA CYS A 117 -14.52 40.75 7.55
C CYS A 117 -14.03 40.23 6.20
#